data_AF-Q1YTR7-F1
#
_entry.id   AF-Q1YTR7-F1
#
_cell.length_a   1.000
_cell.length_b   1.000
_cell.length_c   1.000
_cell.angle_alpha   90.00
_cell.angle_beta   90.00
_cell.angle_gamma   90.00
#
_symmetry.space_group_name_H-M   'P 1'
#
loop_
_entity.id
_entity.type
_entity.pdbx_description
1 polymer ?
#
loop_
_entity_poly.entity_id
_entity_poly.type
_entity_poly.pdbx_seq_one_letter_code
_entity_poly.pdbx_strand_id
1 'polypeptide(L)' 'MKDIHEIPRLLRWKEVSQIIPFSRSYVYDLINQGKFPKGYKLVHGGQAVGWWASDINDYMLALMESAEGSRHE' A
#
# COMPACT_ATOMS: atom_id res chain seq x y z
N MET A 1 26.12 10.51 9.42
CA MET A 1 25.43 10.10 8.18
C MET A 1 24.19 9.35 8.60
N LYS A 2 23.00 9.69 8.08
CA LYS A 2 21.80 8.89 8.35
C LYS A 2 21.94 7.56 7.62
N ASP A 3 21.56 6.48 8.27
CA ASP A 3 21.57 5.17 7.66
C ASP A 3 20.55 5.15 6.50
N ILE A 4 20.94 4.63 5.34
CA ILE A 4 20.08 4.64 4.15
C ILE A 4 18.83 3.77 4.34
N HIS A 5 18.85 2.85 5.30
CA HIS A 5 17.72 2.00 5.66
C HIS A 5 16.67 2.76 6.49
N GLU A 6 17.01 3.91 7.08
CA GLU A 6 16.06 4.77 7.81
C GLU A 6 15.29 5.73 6.89
N ILE A 7 15.66 5.84 5.62
CA ILE A 7 15.00 6.74 4.68
C ILE A 7 13.65 6.13 4.28
N PRO A 8 12.52 6.85 4.48
CA PRO A 8 11.21 6.37 4.07
C PRO A 8 11.18 6.01 2.58
N ARG A 9 10.80 4.78 2.28
CA ARG A 9 10.75 4.27 0.90
C ARG A 9 9.36 4.43 0.32
N LEU A 10 9.32 4.93 -0.91
CA LEU A 10 8.09 5.00 -1.69
C LEU A 10 8.10 3.88 -2.75
N LEU A 11 6.99 3.14 -2.81
CA LEU A 11 6.79 2.03 -3.71
C LEU A 11 5.98 2.45 -4.92
N ARG A 12 6.40 1.99 -6.10
CA ARG A 12 5.62 2.12 -7.34
C ARG A 12 4.68 0.93 -7.48
N TRP A 13 3.68 1.05 -8.36
CA TRP A 13 2.71 -0.03 -8.61
C TRP A 13 3.36 -1.40 -8.82
N LYS A 14 4.47 -1.48 -9.58
CA LYS A 14 5.20 -2.73 -9.83
C LYS A 14 5.67 -3.42 -8.54
N GLU A 15 6.07 -2.65 -7.53
CA GLU A 15 6.50 -3.18 -6.23
C GLU A 15 5.29 -3.51 -5.36
N VAL A 16 4.29 -2.61 -5.32
CA VAL A 16 3.06 -2.85 -4.57
C VAL A 16 2.37 -4.14 -5.03
N SER A 17 2.26 -4.38 -6.33
CA SER A 17 1.63 -5.57 -6.91
C SER A 17 2.37 -6.88 -6.63
N GLN A 18 3.61 -6.82 -6.12
CA GLN A 18 4.35 -8.01 -5.67
C GLN A 18 4.05 -8.35 -4.21
N ILE A 19 3.55 -7.38 -3.43
CA ILE A 19 3.26 -7.52 -2.01
C ILE A 19 1.79 -7.92 -1.80
N ILE A 20 0.89 -7.26 -2.52
CA ILE A 20 -0.56 -7.47 -2.35
C ILE A 20 -1.08 -8.51 -3.36
N PRO A 21 -2.05 -9.36 -2.97
CA PRO A 21 -2.60 -10.40 -3.84
C PRO A 21 -3.73 -9.90 -4.77
N PHE A 22 -3.74 -8.61 -5.12
CA PHE A 22 -4.85 -7.97 -5.82
C PHE A 22 -4.48 -7.44 -7.20
N SER A 23 -5.44 -7.50 -8.11
CA SER A 23 -5.31 -6.87 -9.43
C SER A 23 -5.35 -5.34 -9.32
N ARG A 24 -4.80 -4.66 -10.32
CA ARG A 24 -4.75 -3.19 -10.33
C ARG A 24 -6.13 -2.55 -10.27
N SER A 25 -7.08 -3.06 -11.05
CA SER A 25 -8.45 -2.53 -11.07
C SER A 25 -9.10 -2.68 -9.71
N TYR A 26 -8.95 -3.85 -9.07
CA TYR A 26 -9.53 -4.09 -7.75
C TYR A 26 -8.92 -3.17 -6.69
N VAL A 27 -7.61 -2.89 -6.76
CA VAL A 27 -6.97 -1.91 -5.86
C VAL A 27 -7.58 -0.52 -6.04
N TYR A 28 -7.83 -0.07 -7.27
CA TYR A 28 -8.50 1.21 -7.49
C TYR A 28 -9.94 1.21 -6.95
N ASP A 29 -10.67 0.11 -7.06
CA ASP A 29 -11.99 -0.03 -6.47
C ASP A 29 -11.94 0.03 -4.94
N LEU A 30 -10.95 -0.61 -4.31
CA LEU A 30 -10.74 -0.52 -2.86
C LEU A 30 -10.34 0.90 -2.43
N ILE A 31 -9.51 1.59 -3.21
CA ILE A 31 -9.15 3.00 -2.97
C ILE A 31 -10.41 3.88 -3.00
N ASN A 32 -11.28 3.68 -3.97
CA ASN A 32 -12.55 4.41 -4.07
C ASN A 32 -13.49 4.11 -2.90
N GLN A 33 -13.46 2.89 -2.38
CA GLN A 33 -14.19 2.48 -1.18
C GLN A 33 -13.53 2.92 0.14
N GLY A 34 -12.34 3.54 0.10
CA GLY A 34 -11.57 3.89 1.30
C GLY A 34 -10.97 2.69 2.05
N LYS A 35 -10.91 1.52 1.40
CA LYS A 35 -10.42 0.25 1.98
C LYS A 35 -8.95 -0.03 1.65
N PHE A 36 -8.30 0.82 0.85
CA PHE A 36 -6.89 0.69 0.51
C PHE A 36 -6.22 2.07 0.54
N PRO A 37 -4.95 2.18 0.96
CA PRO A 37 -4.25 3.47 1.03
C PRO A 37 -4.20 4.19 -0.33
N LYS A 38 -4.46 5.50 -0.31
CA LYS A 38 -4.38 6.33 -1.52
C LYS A 38 -2.91 6.53 -1.93
N GLY A 39 -2.66 6.43 -3.23
CA GLY A 39 -1.33 6.74 -3.78
C GLY A 39 -1.06 8.24 -3.76
N TYR A 40 0.17 8.62 -3.42
CA TYR A 40 0.68 9.99 -3.46
C TYR A 40 1.17 10.34 -4.86
N LYS A 41 0.82 11.54 -5.35
CA LYS A 41 1.38 12.05 -6.61
C LYS A 41 2.86 12.40 -6.42
N LEU A 42 3.71 11.86 -7.29
CA LEU A 42 5.17 12.05 -7.21
C LEU A 42 5.63 13.32 -7.91
N VAL A 43 4.88 13.73 -8.92
CA VAL A 43 5.19 14.86 -9.77
C VAL A 43 3.95 15.73 -9.86
N HIS A 44 4.11 17.03 -9.63
CA HIS A 44 3.03 17.98 -9.80
C HIS A 44 2.53 17.97 -11.26
N GLY A 45 1.23 17.82 -11.47
CA GLY A 45 0.64 17.67 -12.81
C GLY A 45 0.89 16.33 -13.50
N GLY A 46 1.68 15.43 -12.91
CA GLY A 46 1.96 14.10 -13.47
C GLY A 46 0.95 13.02 -13.08
N GLN A 47 0.97 11.92 -13.82
CA GLN A 47 0.20 10.69 -13.54
C GLN A 47 0.98 9.71 -12.64
N ALA A 48 2.24 10.04 -12.30
CA ALA A 48 3.07 9.20 -11.47
C ALA A 48 2.54 9.20 -10.03
N VAL A 49 2.15 8.01 -9.55
CA VAL A 49 1.75 7.77 -8.17
C VAL A 49 2.67 6.76 -7.48
N GLY A 50 2.76 6.84 -6.15
CA GLY A 50 3.46 5.87 -5.32
C GLY A 50 2.84 5.78 -3.93
N TRP A 51 3.17 4.74 -3.19
CA TRP A 51 2.67 4.47 -1.84
C TRP A 51 3.83 4.41 -0.88
N TRP A 52 3.69 4.92 0.34
CA TRP A 52 4.71 4.69 1.35
C TRP A 52 4.76 3.20 1.70
N ALA A 53 5.98 2.68 1.86
CA ALA A 53 6.18 1.29 2.27
C ALA A 53 5.50 1.01 3.63
N SER A 54 5.48 2.00 4.53
CA SER A 54 4.74 1.92 5.80
C SER A 54 3.25 1.74 5.59
N ASP A 55 2.61 2.52 4.72
CA ASP A 55 1.17 2.45 4.48
C ASP A 55 0.76 1.07 3.93
N ILE A 56 1.60 0.48 3.07
CA ILE A 56 1.37 -0.87 2.54
C ILE A 56 1.60 -1.93 3.64
N ASN A 57 2.63 -1.77 4.47
CA ASN A 57 2.88 -2.67 5.60
C ASN A 57 1.70 -2.67 6.58
N ASP A 58 1.23 -1.49 6.97
CA ASP A 58 0.14 -1.33 7.93
C ASP A 58 -1.17 -1.92 7.38
N TYR A 59 -1.42 -1.75 6.08
CA TYR A 59 -2.55 -2.39 5.41
C TYR A 59 -2.48 -3.93 5.49
N MET A 60 -1.30 -4.52 5.25
CA MET A 60 -1.12 -5.97 5.31
C MET A 60 -1.23 -6.51 6.74
N LEU A 61 -0.75 -5.78 7.73
CA LEU A 61 -0.93 -6.11 9.15
C LEU A 61 -2.42 -6.10 9.53
N ALA A 62 -3.16 -5.06 9.14
CA ALA A 62 -4.59 -4.99 9.39
C ALA A 62 -5.38 -6.13 8.71
N LEU A 63 -4.97 -6.55 7.50
CA LEU A 63 -5.53 -7.72 6.84
C LEU A 63 -5.27 -9.02 7.61
N MET A 64 -4.05 -9.18 8.16
CA MET A 64 -3.68 -10.33 8.98
C MET A 64 -4.53 -10.37 10.26
N GLU A 65 -4.65 -9.26 10.98
CA GLU A 65 -5.45 -9.17 12.20
C GLU A 65 -6.93 -9.48 11.94
N SER A 66 -7.49 -8.96 10.84
CA SER A 66 -8.89 -9.23 10.44
C SER A 66 -9.11 -10.70 10.07
N ALA A 67 -8.12 -11.34 9.44
CA ALA A 67 -8.17 -12.76 9.10
C ALA A 67 -8.11 -13.65 10.35
N GLU A 68 -7.26 -13.31 11.32
CA GLU A 68 -7.12 -14.03 12.58
C GLU A 68 -8.37 -13.87 13.47
N GLY A 69 -8.96 -12.66 13.52
CA GLY A 69 -10.21 -12.41 14.23
C GLY A 69 -11.41 -13.20 13.69
N SER A 70 -11.40 -13.54 12.39
CA SER A 70 -12.41 -14.39 11.77
C SER A 70 -12.20 -15.90 11.99
N ARG A 71 -11.05 -16.30 12.54
CA ARG A 71 -10.66 -17.71 12.73
C ARG A 71 -10.94 -18.22 14.14
N HIS A 72 -11.28 -17.31 15.05
CA HIS A 72 -11.57 -17.54 16.46
C HIS A 72 -13.04 -17.32 16.83
N GLU A 73 -13.92 -17.15 15.84
CA GLU A 73 -15.38 -17.12 15.98
C GLU A 73 -16.00 -18.36 15.32
#